data_AF-A0A100Y1Q6-F1
#
_entry.id   AF-A0A100Y1Q6-F1
#
_cell.length_a   1.000
_cell.length_b   1.000
_cell.length_c   1.000
_cell.angle_alpha   90.00
_cell.angle_beta   90.00
_cell.angle_gamma   90.00
#
_symmetry.space_group_name_H-M   'P 1'
#
loop_
_entity.id
_entity.type
_entity.pdbx_description
1 polymer ?
#
loop_
_entity_poly.entity_id
_entity_poly.type
_entity_poly.pdbx_seq_one_letter_code
_entity_poly.pdbx_strand_id
1 'polypeptide(L)' 'MSRAADGPHPHPLTPAELPAGDEWWRGCPDCHLPIQGGAAGLAAHCRTVHDPRRDYGDHRRPITIRVDF' A
#
# COMPACT_ATOMS: atom_id res chain seq x y z
N MET A 1 12.98 16.35 -23.15
CA MET A 1 12.43 16.63 -21.80
C MET A 1 11.03 17.23 -21.99
N SER A 2 9.96 16.46 -21.77
CA SER A 2 8.59 16.97 -21.92
C SER A 2 8.20 17.76 -20.68
N ARG A 3 7.94 19.06 -20.86
CA ARG A 3 7.43 19.94 -19.80
C ARG A 3 5.94 19.64 -19.60
N ALA A 4 5.49 19.50 -18.36
CA ALA A 4 4.06 19.40 -18.05
C ALA A 4 3.34 20.66 -18.57
N ALA A 5 2.15 20.48 -19.16
CA ALA A 5 1.35 21.59 -19.65
C ALA A 5 0.93 22.49 -18.47
N ASP A 6 1.06 23.80 -18.63
CA ASP A 6 0.56 24.77 -17.65
C ASP A 6 -0.98 24.75 -17.69
N GLY A 7 -1.59 24.16 -16.66
CA GLY A 7 -3.05 24.05 -16.52
C GLY A 7 -3.44 23.17 -15.34
N PRO A 8 -4.64 23.35 -14.75
CA PRO A 8 -5.12 22.48 -13.70
C PRO A 8 -5.18 21.04 -14.23
N HIS A 9 -4.60 20.11 -13.48
CA HIS A 9 -4.66 18.69 -13.84
C HIS A 9 -6.14 18.28 -13.98
N PRO A 10 -6.51 17.58 -15.08
CA PRO A 10 -7.90 17.17 -15.33
C PRO A 10 -8.47 16.25 -14.25
N HIS A 11 -7.60 15.68 -13.40
CA HIS A 11 -7.97 14.95 -12.21
C HIS A 11 -7.38 15.65 -10.99
N PRO A 12 -8.14 15.78 -9.89
CA PRO A 12 -7.61 16.25 -8.63
C PRO A 12 -6.35 15.45 -8.27
N LEU A 13 -5.23 16.13 -8.03
CA LEU A 13 -3.99 15.49 -7.58
C LEU A 13 -4.17 14.78 -6.23
N THR A 14 -5.21 15.18 -5.49
CA THR A 14 -5.66 14.54 -4.26
C THR A 14 -6.98 13.83 -4.57
N PRO A 15 -7.02 12.49 -4.57
CA PRO A 15 -8.27 11.75 -4.72
C PRO A 15 -9.30 12.24 -3.70
N ALA A 16 -10.53 12.50 -4.15
CA ALA A 16 -11.58 13.10 -3.33
C ALA A 16 -12.03 12.22 -2.14
N GLU A 17 -11.72 10.93 -2.19
CA GLU A 17 -12.15 9.92 -1.23
C GLU A 17 -10.98 9.36 -0.41
N LEU A 18 -9.87 10.12 -0.28
CA LEU A 18 -8.83 9.72 0.66
C LEU A 18 -9.39 9.76 2.10
N PRO A 19 -9.20 8.69 2.88
CA PRO A 19 -9.58 8.71 4.29
C PRO A 19 -8.82 9.83 5.00
N ALA A 20 -9.39 10.34 6.09
CA ALA A 20 -8.71 11.31 6.93
C ALA A 20 -7.36 10.74 7.40
N GLY A 21 -6.36 11.60 7.59
CA GLY A 21 -4.98 11.17 7.85
C GLY A 21 -4.82 10.32 9.12
N ASP A 22 -5.74 10.46 10.07
CA ASP A 22 -5.87 9.62 11.27
C ASP A 22 -6.44 8.23 10.96
N GLU A 23 -7.37 8.11 10.02
CA GLU A 23 -7.90 6.83 9.54
C GLU A 23 -6.92 6.07 8.63
N TRP A 24 -5.93 6.77 8.06
CA TRP A 24 -4.86 6.18 7.25
C TRP A 24 -3.93 5.26 8.05
N TRP A 25 -3.78 5.54 9.35
CA TRP A 25 -2.93 4.76 10.27
C TRP A 25 -3.78 3.94 11.23
N ARG A 26 -3.45 2.67 11.39
CA ARG A 26 -4.09 1.78 12.37
C ARG A 26 -3.02 1.10 13.21
N GLY A 27 -3.23 1.03 14.53
CA GLY A 27 -2.40 0.19 15.40
C GLY A 27 -2.74 -1.28 15.23
N CYS A 28 -1.74 -2.14 15.08
CA CYS A 28 -1.95 -3.58 15.16
C CYS A 28 -2.07 -4.02 16.63
N PRO A 29 -3.12 -4.78 17.02
CA PRO A 29 -3.28 -5.23 18.41
C PRO A 29 -2.24 -6.26 18.85
N ASP A 30 -1.61 -6.97 17.92
CA ASP A 30 -0.67 -8.06 18.25
C ASP A 30 0.76 -7.54 18.45
N CYS A 31 1.23 -6.66 17.56
CA CYS A 31 2.60 -6.14 17.61
C CYS A 31 2.71 -4.65 17.98
N HIS A 32 1.58 -3.96 18.17
CA HIS A 32 1.51 -2.54 18.52
C HIS A 32 2.21 -1.60 17.54
N LEU A 33 2.48 -2.05 16.31
CA LEU A 33 3.09 -1.21 15.27
C LEU A 33 2.02 -0.37 14.54
N PRO A 34 2.37 0.86 14.13
CA PRO A 34 1.52 1.67 13.27
C PRO A 34 1.56 1.12 11.83
N ILE A 35 0.40 0.80 11.27
CA ILE A 35 0.22 0.24 9.93
C ILE A 35 -0.46 1.27 9.03
N GLN A 36 0.10 1.49 7.84
CA GLN A 36 -0.46 2.37 6.80
C GLN A 36 -1.54 1.66 5.98
N GLY A 37 -2.44 2.44 5.37
CA GLY A 37 -3.47 1.92 4.47
C GLY A 37 -4.77 1.55 5.17
N GLY A 38 -5.02 2.12 6.35
CA GLY A 38 -6.25 1.94 7.10
C GLY A 38 -6.58 0.47 7.39
N ALA A 39 -7.87 0.11 7.35
CA ALA A 39 -8.31 -1.25 7.63
C ALA A 39 -7.76 -2.29 6.65
N ALA A 40 -7.62 -1.93 5.37
CA ALA A 40 -7.13 -2.85 4.34
C ALA A 40 -5.65 -3.19 4.57
N GLY A 41 -4.84 -2.19 4.90
CA GLY A 41 -3.43 -2.36 5.27
C GLY A 41 -3.27 -3.19 6.55
N LEU A 42 -4.07 -2.92 7.58
CA LEU A 42 -4.07 -3.71 8.82
C LEU A 42 -4.43 -5.19 8.56
N ALA A 43 -5.47 -5.45 7.76
CA ALA A 43 -5.88 -6.82 7.44
C ALA A 43 -4.79 -7.56 6.64
N ALA A 44 -4.10 -6.88 5.72
CA ALA A 44 -2.97 -7.46 4.99
C ALA A 44 -1.79 -7.77 5.92
N HIS A 45 -1.44 -6.84 6.82
CA HIS A 45 -0.41 -7.03 7.85
C HIS A 45 -0.69 -8.27 8.70
N CYS A 46 -1.90 -8.41 9.25
CA CYS A 46 -2.24 -9.55 10.08
C CYS A 46 -2.10 -10.89 9.34
N ARG A 47 -2.53 -10.97 8.07
CA ARG A 47 -2.36 -12.18 7.25
C ARG A 47 -0.89 -12.53 7.01
N THR A 48 -0.05 -11.56 6.67
CA THR A 48 1.33 -11.84 6.25
C THR A 48 2.31 -11.97 7.41
N VAL A 49 2.07 -11.29 8.53
CA VAL A 49 2.99 -11.24 9.68
C VAL A 49 2.59 -12.20 10.79
N HIS A 50 1.29 -12.26 11.13
CA HIS A 50 0.80 -13.04 12.26
C HIS A 50 0.19 -14.39 11.84
N ASP A 51 -0.27 -14.50 10.58
CA ASP A 51 -0.79 -15.75 10.02
C ASP A 51 -0.11 -16.20 8.71
N PRO A 52 1.24 -16.19 8.62
CA PRO A 52 1.95 -16.45 7.38
C PRO A 52 1.74 -17.88 6.84
N ARG A 53 1.27 -18.80 7.70
CA ARG A 53 1.01 -20.19 7.32
C ARG A 53 -0.35 -20.36 6.64
N ARG A 54 -1.30 -19.44 6.77
CA ARG A 54 -2.60 -19.59 6.10
C ARG A 54 -2.53 -19.32 4.58
N ASP A 55 -1.46 -18.65 4.15
CA ASP A 55 -1.12 -18.41 2.74
C ASP A 55 -0.13 -19.47 2.18
N TYR A 56 -0.25 -20.75 2.55
CA TYR A 56 0.61 -21.89 2.09
C TYR A 56 0.61 -22.16 0.56
N GLY A 57 0.08 -21.25 -0.25
CA GLY A 57 0.44 -21.10 -1.66
C GLY A 57 1.02 -19.70 -1.84
N ASP A 58 2.34 -19.57 -1.85
CA ASP A 58 2.97 -18.30 -2.21
C ASP A 58 2.60 -17.97 -3.66
N HIS A 59 1.52 -17.20 -3.83
CA HIS A 59 1.02 -16.75 -5.13
C HIS A 59 1.88 -15.63 -5.72
N ARG A 60 2.97 -15.22 -5.03
CA ARG A 60 3.90 -14.23 -5.56
C ARG A 60 4.56 -14.81 -6.80
N ARG A 61 4.27 -14.18 -7.94
CA ARG A 61 4.92 -14.49 -9.21
C ARG A 61 6.35 -13.94 -9.12
N PRO A 62 7.39 -14.77 -9.30
CA PRO A 62 8.75 -14.27 -9.39
C PRO A 62 8.84 -13.19 -10.47
N ILE A 63 9.49 -12.07 -10.16
CA ILE A 63 9.83 -11.07 -11.17
C ILE A 63 11.31 -11.20 -11.53
N THR A 64 11.60 -11.29 -12.83
CA THR A 64 12.97 -11.25 -13.33
C THR A 64 13.33 -9.79 -13.61
N ILE A 65 14.27 -9.24 -12.85
CA ILE A 65 14.83 -7.91 -13.11
C ILE A 65 16.05 -8.10 -14.00
N ARG A 66 16.02 -7.57 -15.23
CA ARG A 66 17.21 -7.46 -16.09
C ARG A 66 17.85 -6.11 -15.82
N VAL A 67 19.10 -6.14 -15.36
CA VAL A 67 19.91 -4.93 -15.17
C VAL A 67 20.94 -4.96 -16.29
N ASP A 68 20.72 -4.15 -17.33
CA ASP A 68 21.71 -3.92 -18.37
C ASP A 68 22.64 -2.79 -17.86
N PHE A 69 23.95 -3.04 -17.85
CA PHE A 69 24.98 -2.06 -17.48
C PHE A 69 25.51 -1.34 -18.72
#